data_AF-A0A915IW40-F1
#
_entry.id   AF-A0A915IW40-F1
#
_cell.length_a   1.000
_cell.length_b   1.000
_cell.length_c   1.000
_cell.angle_alpha   90.00
_cell.angle_beta   90.00
_cell.angle_gamma   90.00
#
_symmetry.space_group_name_H-M   'P 1'
#
loop_
_entity.id
_entity.type
_entity.pdbx_description
1 polymer ?
#
loop_
_entity_poly.entity_id
_entity_poly.type
_entity_poly.pdbx_seq_one_letter_code
_entity_poly.pdbx_strand_id
1 'polypeptide(L)'
;MLFTARNFLKSSLFFALFSFFIYKILFPGRSTRMPAQLSDIYDFVIVGAGTAGCVLAARLSAAPNNFTVLLLEAGGEETSLIYSHVPKMAALIAGSILDWKFESQKAEHCCQDLKNGGKHKYPQSF
;
A
#
# COMPACT_ATOMS: atom_id res chain seq x y z
N MET A 1 -24.88 -4.94 37.13
CA MET A 1 -24.29 -5.26 35.81
C MET A 1 -23.99 -4.04 34.92
N LEU A 2 -24.69 -2.90 35.05
CA LEU A 2 -24.41 -1.72 34.20
C LEU A 2 -23.12 -0.95 34.55
N PHE A 3 -22.65 -1.01 35.80
CA PHE A 3 -21.48 -0.26 36.27
C PHE A 3 -20.13 -0.85 35.79
N THR A 4 -20.05 -2.18 35.71
CA THR A 4 -18.88 -2.91 35.18
C THR A 4 -18.73 -2.75 33.67
N ALA A 5 -19.83 -2.77 32.91
CA ALA A 5 -19.81 -2.54 31.47
C ALA A 5 -19.32 -1.13 31.09
N ARG A 6 -19.71 -0.10 31.85
CA ARG A 6 -19.30 1.30 31.60
C ARG A 6 -17.82 1.54 31.84
N ASN A 7 -17.22 0.85 32.82
CA ASN A 7 -15.79 0.93 33.10
C ASN A 7 -14.96 0.08 32.12
N PHE A 8 -15.52 -1.03 31.64
CA PHE A 8 -14.89 -1.86 30.60
C PHE A 8 -14.83 -1.14 29.25
N LEU A 9 -15.92 -0.48 28.85
CA LEU A 9 -15.96 0.34 27.63
C LEU A 9 -14.95 1.51 27.67
N LYS A 10 -14.83 2.18 28.83
CA LYS A 10 -13.83 3.25 29.02
C LYS A 10 -12.40 2.76 28.96
N SER A 11 -12.12 1.61 29.57
CA SER A 11 -10.81 0.95 29.53
C SER A 11 -10.44 0.54 28.10
N SER A 12 -11.36 -0.10 27.38
CA SER A 12 -11.17 -0.50 25.98
C SER A 12 -10.91 0.69 25.06
N LEU A 13 -11.67 1.79 25.23
CA LEU A 13 -11.45 3.02 24.47
C LEU A 13 -10.07 3.64 24.76
N PHE A 14 -9.64 3.64 26.03
CA PHE A 14 -8.32 4.13 26.41
C PHE A 14 -7.20 3.31 25.74
N PHE A 15 -7.27 1.98 25.76
CA PHE A 15 -6.28 1.14 25.09
C PHE A 15 -6.28 1.32 23.57
N ALA A 16 -7.45 1.50 22.95
CA ALA A 16 -7.55 1.76 21.52
C ALA A 16 -6.91 3.11 21.13
N LEU A 17 -7.21 4.18 21.89
CA LEU A 17 -6.65 5.51 21.65
C LEU A 17 -5.15 5.54 21.95
N PHE A 18 -4.69 4.88 23.01
CA PHE A 18 -3.28 4.76 23.36
C PHE A 18 -2.52 3.97 22.29
N SER A 19 -3.08 2.86 21.81
CA SER A 19 -2.49 2.07 20.72
C SER A 19 -2.41 2.88 19.43
N PHE A 20 -3.45 3.66 19.09
CA PHE A 20 -3.43 4.55 17.92
C PHE A 20 -2.36 5.64 18.06
N PHE A 21 -2.23 6.22 19.25
CA PHE A 21 -1.21 7.23 19.54
C PHE A 21 0.22 6.67 19.43
N ILE A 22 0.47 5.50 20.03
CA ILE A 22 1.77 4.80 19.92
C ILE A 22 2.05 4.42 18.47
N TYR A 23 1.05 3.95 17.71
CA TYR A 23 1.21 3.65 16.29
C TYR A 23 1.64 4.89 15.49
N LYS A 24 1.00 6.05 15.72
CA LYS A 24 1.38 7.31 15.07
C LYS A 24 2.79 7.79 15.45
N ILE A 25 3.28 7.45 16.64
CA ILE A 25 4.66 7.72 17.06
C ILE A 25 5.65 6.76 16.38
N LEU A 26 5.33 5.48 16.31
CA LEU A 26 6.21 4.45 15.73
C LEU A 26 6.29 4.54 14.20
N PHE A 27 5.20 4.98 13.55
CA PHE A 27 5.11 5.15 12.11
C PHE A 27 4.74 6.60 11.79
N PRO A 28 5.67 7.55 11.99
CA PRO A 28 5.48 8.89 11.47
C PRO A 28 5.47 8.74 9.95
N GLY A 29 4.32 8.99 9.32
CA GLY A 29 4.22 9.00 7.86
C GLY A 29 5.35 9.85 7.32
N ARG A 30 6.32 9.22 6.66
CA ARG A 30 7.35 9.99 5.98
C ARG A 30 6.62 10.70 4.85
N SER A 31 7.00 11.94 4.58
CA SER A 31 6.57 12.60 3.37
C SER A 31 7.81 12.60 2.51
N THR A 32 7.82 11.75 1.50
CA THR A 32 8.75 11.89 0.39
C THR A 32 8.40 13.21 -0.28
N ARG A 33 9.10 14.29 0.11
CA ARG A 33 9.02 15.54 -0.62
C ARG A 33 9.51 15.24 -2.03
N MET A 34 8.68 15.53 -3.04
CA MET A 34 9.17 15.59 -4.40
C MET A 34 10.43 16.46 -4.42
N PRO A 35 11.47 16.06 -5.15
CA PRO A 35 12.66 16.88 -5.27
C PRO A 35 12.24 18.27 -5.77
N ALA A 36 12.79 19.33 -5.16
CA ALA A 36 12.42 20.71 -5.46
C ALA A 36 12.68 21.10 -6.94
N GLN A 37 13.49 20.30 -7.64
CA GLN A 37 13.75 20.39 -9.07
C GLN A 37 13.83 18.97 -9.65
N LEU A 38 13.02 18.69 -10.66
CA LEU A 38 13.18 17.52 -11.54
C LEU A 38 14.16 17.87 -12.65
N SER A 39 14.95 16.90 -13.10
CA SER A 39 15.79 17.05 -14.28
C SER A 39 14.97 16.75 -15.54
N ASP A 40 15.28 17.38 -16.66
CA ASP A 40 14.68 17.03 -17.96
C ASP A 40 15.26 15.71 -18.51
N ILE A 41 16.42 15.28 -17.99
CA ILE A 41 17.17 14.11 -18.47
C ILE A 41 17.56 13.21 -17.29
N TYR A 42 17.34 11.91 -17.45
CA TYR A 42 17.77 10.85 -16.55
C TYR A 42 18.41 9.71 -17.36
N ASP A 43 19.38 9.02 -16.78
CA ASP A 43 19.98 7.82 -17.39
C ASP A 43 18.97 6.66 -17.43
N PHE A 44 18.13 6.56 -16.39
CA PHE A 44 17.08 5.54 -16.30
C PHE A 44 15.77 6.14 -15.79
N VAL A 45 14.68 5.80 -16.47
CA VAL A 45 13.31 6.05 -16.00
C VAL A 45 12.63 4.70 -15.75
N ILE A 46 12.29 4.44 -14.50
CA ILE A 46 11.61 3.22 -14.05
C ILE A 46 10.16 3.58 -13.78
N VAL A 47 9.24 2.88 -14.44
CA VAL A 47 7.79 3.06 -14.27
C VAL A 47 7.24 1.90 -13.46
N GLY A 48 6.73 2.21 -12.26
CA GLY A 48 6.24 1.28 -11.25
C GLY A 48 7.27 1.02 -10.15
N ALA A 49 6.98 1.46 -8.93
CA ALA A 49 7.67 1.13 -7.68
C ALA A 49 7.11 -0.15 -7.03
N GLY A 50 6.76 -1.14 -7.85
CA GLY A 50 6.50 -2.50 -7.37
C GLY A 50 7.78 -3.22 -6.95
N THR A 51 7.66 -4.49 -6.58
CA THR A 51 8.77 -5.33 -6.10
C THR A 51 10.03 -5.26 -6.99
N ALA A 52 9.88 -5.43 -8.30
CA ALA A 52 11.01 -5.36 -9.24
C ALA A 52 11.55 -3.94 -9.41
N GLY A 53 10.68 -2.93 -9.50
CA GLY A 53 11.05 -1.53 -9.70
C GLY A 53 11.87 -0.97 -8.54
N CYS A 54 11.46 -1.26 -7.30
CA CYS A 54 12.18 -0.85 -6.10
C CYS A 54 13.59 -1.49 -6.03
N VAL A 55 13.70 -2.79 -6.34
CA VAL A 55 15.00 -3.47 -6.37
C VAL A 55 15.91 -2.87 -7.44
N LEU A 56 15.38 -2.64 -8.65
CA LEU A 56 16.15 -2.08 -9.75
C LEU A 56 16.62 -0.65 -9.45
N ALA A 57 15.72 0.20 -8.94
CA ALA A 57 16.03 1.57 -8.55
C ALA A 57 17.13 1.61 -7.48
N ALA A 58 17.05 0.75 -6.47
CA ALA A 58 18.05 0.67 -5.41
C ALA A 58 19.42 0.21 -5.94
N ARG A 59 19.46 -0.74 -6.89
CA ARG A 59 20.71 -1.23 -7.48
C ARG A 59 21.36 -0.20 -8.41
N LEU A 60 20.58 0.46 -9.26
CA LEU A 60 21.10 1.45 -10.21
C LEU A 60 21.57 2.72 -9.50
N SER A 61 20.83 3.20 -8.51
CA SER A 61 21.20 4.40 -7.74
C SER A 61 22.45 4.20 -6.87
N ALA A 62 22.74 2.97 -6.45
CA ALA A 62 23.96 2.63 -5.71
C ALA A 62 25.14 2.22 -6.61
N ALA A 63 24.99 2.26 -7.93
CA ALA A 63 26.05 1.87 -8.85
C ALA A 63 27.21 2.89 -8.85
N PRO A 64 28.46 2.45 -9.04
CA PRO A 64 29.64 3.33 -9.00
C PRO A 64 29.67 4.38 -10.12
N ASN A 65 28.83 4.24 -11.15
CA ASN A 65 28.79 5.12 -12.32
C ASN A 65 27.95 6.39 -12.09
N ASN A 66 27.42 6.61 -10.88
CA ASN A 66 26.59 7.77 -10.52
C ASN A 66 25.40 7.99 -11.45
N PHE A 67 24.67 6.93 -11.78
CA PHE A 67 23.49 7.02 -12.64
C PHE A 67 22.37 7.85 -11.98
N THR A 68 21.76 8.71 -12.78
CA THR A 68 20.54 9.43 -12.43
C THR A 68 19.32 8.55 -12.73
N VAL A 69 18.53 8.27 -11.70
CA VAL A 69 17.39 7.35 -11.78
C VAL A 69 16.12 8.07 -11.34
N LEU A 70 15.12 8.08 -12.22
CA LEU A 70 13.76 8.53 -11.92
C LEU A 70 12.86 7.31 -11.73
N LEU A 71 12.24 7.18 -10.55
CA LEU A 71 11.24 6.17 -10.26
C LEU A 71 9.85 6.82 -10.20
N LEU A 72 8.95 6.39 -11.08
CA LEU A 72 7.57 6.86 -11.14
C LEU A 72 6.65 5.79 -10.60
N GLU A 73 5.77 6.13 -9.67
CA GLU A 73 4.75 5.24 -9.12
C GLU A 73 3.38 5.91 -9.20
N ALA A 74 2.37 5.15 -9.60
CA ALA A 74 1.01 5.65 -9.73
C ALA A 74 0.28 5.68 -8.37
N GLY A 75 0.65 4.78 -7.46
CA GLY A 75 0.16 4.74 -6.09
C GLY A 75 0.68 5.88 -5.21
N GLY A 76 0.10 5.98 -4.02
CA GLY A 76 0.56 6.89 -2.98
C GLY A 76 1.69 6.28 -2.13
N GLU A 77 2.23 7.09 -1.22
CA GLU A 77 3.25 6.61 -0.28
C GLU A 77 2.69 5.55 0.67
N GLU A 78 3.43 4.45 0.83
CA GLU A 78 3.03 3.26 1.61
C GLU A 78 2.80 3.57 3.11
N THR A 79 3.52 4.56 3.66
CA THR A 79 3.66 4.80 5.10
C THR A 79 2.38 5.30 5.76
N SER A 80 1.40 5.70 4.97
CA SER A 80 0.14 6.27 5.48
C SER A 80 -0.94 5.21 5.76
N LEU A 81 -0.71 3.93 5.44
CA LEU A 81 -1.76 2.93 5.36
C LEU A 81 -1.47 1.70 6.24
N ILE A 82 -2.20 1.59 7.35
CA ILE A 82 -2.07 0.46 8.31
C ILE A 82 -2.29 -0.92 7.68
N TYR A 83 -3.03 -0.97 6.56
CA TYR A 83 -3.37 -2.19 5.84
C TYR A 83 -2.15 -2.94 5.29
N SER A 84 -1.08 -2.23 4.91
CA SER A 84 0.15 -2.83 4.36
C SER A 84 1.13 -3.30 5.45
N HIS A 85 1.13 -2.64 6.62
CA HIS A 85 2.09 -2.94 7.69
C HIS A 85 1.68 -4.12 8.59
N VAL A 86 0.38 -4.44 8.64
CA VAL A 86 -0.17 -5.50 9.51
C VAL A 86 -0.67 -6.65 8.65
N PRO A 87 0.03 -7.80 8.57
CA PRO A 87 -0.34 -8.92 7.69
C PRO A 87 -1.78 -9.41 7.87
N LYS A 88 -2.30 -9.35 9.12
CA LYS A 88 -3.68 -9.74 9.44
C LYS A 88 -4.74 -8.91 8.70
N MET A 89 -4.38 -7.71 8.25
CA MET A 89 -5.28 -6.77 7.57
C MET A 89 -5.23 -6.89 6.04
N ALA A 90 -4.43 -7.79 5.47
CA ALA A 90 -4.25 -7.91 4.02
C ALA A 90 -5.56 -8.09 3.25
N ALA A 91 -6.53 -8.81 3.81
CA ALA A 91 -7.85 -9.00 3.17
C ALA A 91 -8.63 -7.68 2.96
N LEU A 92 -8.31 -6.62 3.70
CA LEU A 92 -8.95 -5.31 3.57
C LEU A 92 -8.40 -4.48 2.40
N ILE A 93 -7.29 -4.92 1.79
CA ILE A 93 -6.66 -4.23 0.64
C ILE A 93 -7.52 -4.42 -0.62
N ALA A 94 -8.12 -5.60 -0.80
CA ALA A 94 -8.93 -5.90 -1.97
C ALA A 94 -10.09 -4.90 -2.13
N GLY A 95 -10.18 -4.24 -3.28
CA GLY A 95 -11.18 -3.20 -3.57
C GLY A 95 -10.93 -1.84 -2.93
N SER A 96 -9.88 -1.67 -2.13
CA SER A 96 -9.49 -0.38 -1.52
C SER A 96 -8.78 0.54 -2.51
N ILE A 97 -8.30 1.70 -2.07
CA ILE A 97 -7.49 2.61 -2.89
C ILE A 97 -6.10 2.04 -3.25
N LEU A 98 -5.67 0.98 -2.57
CA LEU A 98 -4.39 0.30 -2.79
C LEU A 98 -4.45 -0.81 -3.84
N ASP A 99 -5.66 -1.15 -4.30
CA ASP A 99 -5.88 -2.20 -5.29
C ASP A 99 -6.15 -1.54 -6.64
N TRP A 100 -5.51 -2.07 -7.69
CA TRP A 100 -5.77 -1.67 -9.08
C TRP A 100 -7.19 -2.03 -9.55
N LYS A 101 -7.86 -2.97 -8.87
CA LYS A 101 -9.24 -3.40 -9.16
C LYS A 101 -9.43 -3.88 -10.59
N PHE A 102 -8.41 -4.52 -11.17
CA PHE A 102 -8.55 -5.11 -12.48
C PHE A 102 -9.62 -6.20 -12.47
N GLU A 103 -10.45 -6.18 -13.51
CA GLU A 103 -11.48 -7.18 -13.73
C GLU A 103 -11.19 -7.88 -15.05
N SER A 104 -11.22 -9.21 -15.04
CA SER A 104 -11.02 -9.97 -16.27
C SER A 104 -12.22 -9.88 -17.20
N GLN A 105 -11.98 -10.22 -18.46
CA GLN A 105 -13.07 -10.68 -19.32
C GLN A 105 -13.69 -11.97 -18.76
N LYS A 106 -14.91 -12.26 -19.22
CA LYS A 106 -15.61 -13.51 -18.88
C LYS A 106 -14.81 -14.69 -19.42
N ALA A 107 -14.55 -15.68 -18.56
CA ALA A 107 -13.94 -16.95 -18.98
C ALA A 107 -15.03 -18.01 -19.16
N GLU A 108 -14.88 -18.88 -20.16
CA GLU A 108 -15.84 -19.96 -20.47
C GLU A 108 -15.61 -21.23 -19.62
N HIS A 109 -14.39 -21.42 -19.11
CA HIS A 109 -14.03 -22.64 -18.36
C HIS A 109 -13.48 -22.36 -16.96
N CYS A 110 -13.63 -21.14 -16.45
CA CYS A 110 -13.13 -20.75 -15.15
C CYS A 110 -14.15 -19.85 -14.42
N CYS A 111 -14.27 -20.02 -13.11
CA CYS A 111 -15.07 -19.15 -12.25
C CYS A 111 -16.57 -19.01 -12.63
N GLN A 112 -17.18 -20.06 -13.20
CA GLN A 112 -18.60 -20.05 -13.63
C GLN A 112 -19.58 -19.80 -12.48
N ASP A 113 -19.22 -20.17 -11.26
CA ASP A 113 -20.06 -19.99 -10.07
C ASP A 113 -20.03 -18.55 -9.50
N LEU A 114 -19.23 -17.65 -10.10
CA LEU A 114 -19.23 -16.25 -9.70
C LEU A 114 -20.48 -15.54 -10.23
N LYS A 115 -21.22 -14.91 -9.30
CA LYS A 115 -22.44 -14.14 -9.58
C LYS A 115 -22.27 -12.99 -10.59
N ASN A 116 -21.03 -12.60 -10.90
CA ASN A 116 -20.69 -11.55 -11.88
C ASN A 116 -20.60 -12.07 -13.33
N GLY A 117 -21.23 -13.21 -13.64
CA GLY A 117 -21.27 -13.75 -14.99
C GLY A 117 -19.92 -14.28 -15.47
N GLY A 118 -19.13 -14.89 -14.58
CA GLY A 118 -17.84 -15.51 -14.91
C GLY A 118 -16.66 -14.54 -15.02
N LYS A 119 -16.80 -13.28 -14.55
CA LYS A 119 -15.71 -12.31 -14.45
C LYS A 119 -15.05 -12.37 -13.08
N HIS A 120 -13.72 -12.39 -13.05
CA HIS A 120 -12.95 -12.44 -11.82
C HIS A 120 -12.32 -11.06 -11.53
N LYS A 121 -12.43 -10.62 -10.28
CA LYS A 121 -11.71 -9.45 -9.78
C LYS A 121 -10.38 -9.92 -9.25
N TYR A 122 -9.29 -9.47 -9.85
CA TYR A 122 -7.95 -9.79 -9.40
C TYR A 122 -7.49 -8.69 -8.45
N PRO A 123 -7.32 -8.98 -7.14
CA PRO A 123 -6.62 -8.04 -6.29
C PRO A 123 -5.18 -7.98 -6.76
N GLN A 124 -4.78 -6.86 -7.33
CA GLN A 124 -3.37 -6.56 -7.59
C GLN A 124 -3.00 -5.37 -6.72
N SER A 125 -2.31 -5.68 -5.62
CA SER A 125 -1.55 -4.72 -4.83
C SER A 125 -0.07 -5.04 -4.99
N PHE A 126 0.76 -4.00 -5.15
CA PHE A 126 2.22 -4.16 -5.23
C PHE A 126 2.83 -4.66 -3.92
#